data_AF-A0A0G3D5X7-F1
#
_entry.id   AF-A0A0G3D5X7-F1
#
_cell.length_a   1.000
_cell.length_b   1.000
_cell.length_c   1.000
_cell.angle_alpha   90.00
_cell.angle_beta   90.00
_cell.angle_gamma   90.00
#
_symmetry.space_group_name_H-M   'P 1'
#
loop_
_entity.id
_entity.type
_entity.pdbx_description
1 polymer ?
#
loop_
_entity_poly.entity_id
_entity_poly.type
_entity_poly.pdbx_seq_one_letter_code
_entity_poly.pdbx_strand_id
1 'polypeptide(L)'
;MAKKSDLQRRVLIGRKLAMARDMAQLRQEDVALEIFGTPHKNRMSEIENGKLMPDAELLSVLCQKYGVSADWVLGFTIEPELDKTASVAGILFNSLGEMMSEYTQAMAFQLSMAAAQHIASFPKALTVELLEASKGLIQACLSQDQSIQEKVLPELHTLMRIVRECEQNRAKQIRNLEMAIDDVFQREENDLQQKALIDLIQNKKRFSKASLQQQALDEVKQIGLFAE
;
A
#
# COMPACT_ATOMS: atom_id res chain seq x y z
N MET A 1 -46.32 9.44 28.79
CA MET A 1 -45.77 10.39 27.79
C MET A 1 -44.30 10.08 27.59
N ALA A 2 -43.89 9.66 26.39
CA ALA A 2 -42.49 9.34 26.08
C ALA A 2 -41.67 10.64 25.95
N LYS A 3 -40.47 10.69 26.54
CA LYS A 3 -39.61 11.89 26.50
C LYS A 3 -39.05 12.07 25.08
N LYS A 4 -38.69 13.29 24.69
CA LYS A 4 -38.18 13.64 23.33
C LYS A 4 -37.01 12.75 22.85
N SER A 5 -36.22 12.17 23.76
CA SER A 5 -35.16 11.17 23.49
C SER A 5 -35.69 9.87 22.89
N ASP A 6 -36.93 9.49 23.23
CA ASP A 6 -37.51 8.21 22.81
C ASP A 6 -37.94 8.25 21.34
N LEU A 7 -38.28 9.43 20.83
CA LEU A 7 -38.65 9.62 19.42
C LEU A 7 -37.43 9.49 18.51
N GLN A 8 -36.30 10.12 18.86
CA GLN A 8 -35.06 10.02 18.08
C GLN A 8 -34.56 8.57 18.02
N ARG A 9 -34.64 7.83 19.14
CA ARG A 9 -34.27 6.41 19.19
C ARG A 9 -35.19 5.53 18.33
N ARG A 10 -36.50 5.78 18.34
CA ARG A 10 -37.45 5.07 17.46
C ARG A 10 -37.18 5.31 15.98
N VAL A 11 -36.90 6.56 15.61
CA VAL A 11 -36.54 6.92 14.23
C VAL A 11 -35.24 6.27 13.80
N LEU A 12 -34.23 6.21 14.68
CA LEU A 12 -32.96 5.51 14.40
C LEU A 12 -33.20 4.02 14.10
N ILE A 13 -33.95 3.33 14.98
CA ILE A 13 -34.25 1.91 14.84
C ILE A 13 -35.03 1.64 13.55
N GLY A 14 -36.05 2.44 13.25
CA GLY A 14 -36.79 2.34 12.00
C GLY A 14 -35.90 2.50 10.76
N ARG A 15 -35.03 3.54 10.75
CA ARG A 15 -34.11 3.78 9.64
C ARG A 15 -33.09 2.66 9.46
N LYS A 16 -32.56 2.09 10.55
CA LYS A 16 -31.65 0.95 10.47
C LYS A 16 -32.36 -0.30 9.93
N LEU A 17 -33.62 -0.54 10.29
CA LEU A 17 -34.41 -1.62 9.70
C LEU A 17 -34.68 -1.42 8.20
N ALA A 18 -34.93 -0.17 7.77
CA ALA A 18 -35.08 0.16 6.35
C ALA A 18 -33.78 -0.11 5.59
N MET A 19 -32.65 0.33 6.14
CA MET A 19 -31.32 0.11 5.58
C MET A 19 -30.99 -1.39 5.51
N ALA A 20 -31.28 -2.16 6.55
CA ALA A 20 -31.09 -3.61 6.57
C ALA A 20 -31.92 -4.32 5.47
N ARG A 21 -33.17 -3.89 5.28
CA ARG A 21 -34.02 -4.40 4.19
C ARG A 21 -33.43 -4.10 2.82
N ASP A 22 -32.94 -2.87 2.61
CA ASP A 22 -32.32 -2.46 1.35
C ASP A 22 -31.01 -3.23 1.08
N MET A 23 -30.20 -3.48 2.11
CA MET A 23 -29.00 -4.33 2.04
C MET A 23 -29.33 -5.78 1.66
N ALA A 24 -30.45 -6.30 2.17
CA ALA A 24 -30.96 -7.62 1.80
C ALA A 24 -31.67 -7.65 0.42
N GLN A 25 -31.77 -6.50 -0.28
CA GLN A 25 -32.44 -6.35 -1.57
C GLN A 25 -33.92 -6.77 -1.58
N LEU A 26 -34.61 -6.61 -0.45
CA LEU A 26 -36.01 -7.00 -0.29
C LEU A 26 -36.97 -5.80 -0.40
N ARG A 27 -38.17 -6.01 -0.97
CA ARG A 27 -39.22 -4.99 -0.96
C ARG A 27 -40.04 -5.06 0.32
N GLN A 28 -40.58 -3.91 0.74
CA GLN A 28 -41.46 -3.83 1.92
C GLN A 28 -42.68 -4.75 1.81
N GLU A 29 -43.23 -4.91 0.60
CA GLU A 29 -44.40 -5.75 0.32
C GLU A 29 -44.11 -7.24 0.53
N ASP A 30 -42.97 -7.70 0.04
CA ASP A 30 -42.53 -9.10 0.18
C ASP A 30 -42.24 -9.44 1.64
N VAL A 31 -41.58 -8.52 2.35
CA VAL A 31 -41.31 -8.69 3.78
C VAL A 31 -42.60 -8.72 4.58
N ALA A 32 -43.54 -7.80 4.30
CA ALA A 32 -44.83 -7.75 4.99
C ALA A 32 -45.64 -9.03 4.77
N LEU A 33 -45.67 -9.53 3.54
CA LEU A 33 -46.38 -10.75 3.19
C LEU A 33 -45.84 -11.96 3.95
N GLU A 34 -44.53 -12.10 4.02
CA GLU A 34 -43.90 -13.27 4.64
C GLU A 34 -43.95 -13.22 6.18
N ILE A 35 -43.82 -12.04 6.79
CA ILE A 35 -43.82 -11.90 8.26
C ILE A 35 -45.24 -11.84 8.82
N PHE A 36 -46.17 -11.15 8.15
CA PHE A 36 -47.53 -10.92 8.65
C PHE A 36 -48.60 -11.75 7.93
N GLY A 37 -48.22 -12.59 6.96
CA GLY A 37 -49.15 -13.38 6.13
C GLY A 37 -50.05 -12.54 5.23
N THR A 38 -49.82 -11.23 5.16
CA THR A 38 -50.70 -10.26 4.52
C THR A 38 -49.87 -9.11 3.92
N PRO A 39 -50.22 -8.58 2.74
CA PRO A 39 -49.47 -7.51 2.09
C PRO A 39 -49.73 -6.13 2.74
N HIS A 40 -49.45 -6.00 4.04
CA HIS A 40 -49.59 -4.75 4.79
C HIS A 40 -48.37 -3.83 4.60
N LYS A 41 -48.20 -3.29 3.40
CA LYS A 41 -47.11 -2.33 3.07
C LYS A 41 -47.05 -1.14 4.04
N ASN A 42 -48.21 -0.65 4.48
CA ASN A 42 -48.31 0.47 5.42
C ASN A 42 -47.66 0.17 6.76
N ARG A 43 -47.79 -1.06 7.28
CA ARG A 43 -47.25 -1.46 8.58
C ARG A 43 -45.72 -1.50 8.56
N MET A 44 -45.13 -2.03 7.49
CA MET A 44 -43.67 -1.99 7.29
C MET A 44 -43.15 -0.57 7.16
N SER A 45 -43.85 0.29 6.41
CA SER A 45 -43.51 1.70 6.30
C SER A 45 -43.57 2.44 7.65
N GLU A 46 -44.58 2.16 8.48
CA GLU A 46 -44.68 2.73 9.83
C GLU A 46 -43.55 2.29 10.75
N ILE A 47 -43.12 1.03 10.64
CA ILE A 47 -41.96 0.49 11.37
C ILE A 47 -40.67 1.19 10.92
N GLU A 48 -40.43 1.25 9.62
CA GLU A 48 -39.21 1.84 9.04
C GLU A 48 -39.10 3.35 9.28
N ASN A 49 -40.22 4.04 9.47
CA ASN A 49 -40.25 5.45 9.83
C ASN A 49 -40.19 5.71 11.35
N GLY A 50 -40.16 4.66 12.17
CA GLY A 50 -40.16 4.77 13.64
C GLY A 50 -41.50 5.23 14.23
N LYS A 51 -42.60 5.17 13.46
CA LYS A 51 -43.96 5.47 13.91
C LYS A 51 -44.54 4.31 14.72
N LEU A 52 -44.26 3.09 14.29
CA LEU A 52 -44.59 1.85 14.99
C LEU A 52 -43.30 1.18 15.45
N MET A 53 -43.22 0.76 16.72
CA MET A 53 -42.05 0.04 17.21
C MET A 53 -42.30 -1.46 17.14
N PRO A 54 -41.39 -2.27 16.58
CA PRO A 54 -41.50 -3.72 16.68
C PRO A 54 -41.31 -4.15 18.14
N ASP A 55 -42.02 -5.19 18.55
CA ASP A 55 -41.71 -5.90 19.79
C ASP A 55 -40.43 -6.75 19.62
N ALA A 56 -39.99 -7.38 20.71
CA ALA A 56 -38.75 -8.14 20.71
C ALA A 56 -38.79 -9.34 19.74
N GLU A 57 -39.94 -9.99 19.59
CA GLU A 57 -40.13 -11.14 18.71
C GLU A 57 -40.06 -10.71 17.24
N LEU A 58 -40.83 -9.69 16.86
CA LEU A 58 -40.80 -9.14 15.51
C LEU A 58 -39.43 -8.57 15.15
N LEU A 59 -38.75 -7.90 16.09
CA LEU A 59 -37.40 -7.41 15.87
C LEU A 59 -36.43 -8.55 15.59
N SER A 60 -36.51 -9.66 16.33
CA SER A 60 -35.66 -10.83 16.13
C SER A 60 -35.87 -11.44 14.73
N VAL A 61 -37.13 -11.62 14.32
CA VAL A 61 -37.48 -12.14 12.98
C VAL A 61 -36.94 -11.23 11.87
N LEU A 62 -37.11 -9.92 12.00
CA LEU A 62 -36.59 -8.95 11.03
C LEU A 62 -35.06 -8.99 10.95
N CYS A 63 -34.37 -9.05 12.09
CA CYS A 63 -32.91 -9.12 12.15
C CYS A 63 -32.38 -10.38 11.47
N GLN A 64 -32.98 -11.55 11.74
CA GLN A 64 -32.62 -12.81 11.10
C GLN A 64 -32.85 -12.76 9.59
N LYS A 65 -33.99 -12.23 9.16
CA LYS A 65 -34.35 -12.13 7.75
C LYS A 65 -33.41 -11.24 6.96
N TYR A 66 -32.97 -10.14 7.55
CA TYR A 66 -32.06 -9.20 6.89
C TYR A 66 -30.58 -9.55 7.08
N GLY A 67 -30.27 -10.57 7.89
CA GLY A 67 -28.88 -10.95 8.19
C GLY A 67 -28.13 -9.94 9.06
N VAL A 68 -28.86 -9.15 9.87
CA VAL A 68 -28.27 -8.11 10.73
C VAL A 68 -28.38 -8.42 12.22
N SER A 69 -27.47 -7.88 13.03
CA SER A 69 -27.51 -8.00 14.49
C SER A 69 -28.54 -7.03 15.12
N ALA A 70 -29.21 -7.48 16.18
CA ALA A 70 -30.12 -6.62 16.95
C ALA A 70 -29.38 -5.44 17.59
N ASP A 71 -28.15 -5.67 18.06
CA ASP A 71 -27.29 -4.63 18.63
C ASP A 71 -27.00 -3.51 17.64
N TRP A 72 -26.83 -3.84 16.36
CA TRP A 72 -26.70 -2.83 15.33
C TRP A 72 -27.99 -2.05 15.16
N VAL A 73 -29.13 -2.73 14.97
CA VAL A 73 -30.43 -2.08 14.78
C VAL A 73 -30.76 -1.14 15.94
N LEU A 74 -30.46 -1.54 17.18
CA LEU A 74 -30.67 -0.76 18.39
C LEU A 74 -29.64 0.37 18.59
N GLY A 75 -28.54 0.37 17.83
CA GLY A 75 -27.52 1.41 17.85
C GLY A 75 -26.41 1.20 18.89
N PHE A 76 -26.23 -0.02 19.39
CA PHE A 76 -25.14 -0.39 20.30
C PHE A 76 -23.83 -0.69 19.57
N THR A 77 -23.90 -1.11 18.30
CA THR A 77 -22.73 -1.31 17.43
C THR A 77 -22.87 -0.61 16.07
N ILE A 78 -21.73 -0.37 15.42
CA ILE A 78 -21.61 0.13 14.04
C ILE A 78 -21.63 -1.00 13.01
N GLU A 79 -21.33 -2.23 13.41
CA GLU A 79 -21.25 -3.41 12.54
C GLU A 79 -22.62 -4.06 12.32
N PRO A 80 -23.13 -4.10 11.07
CA PRO A 80 -24.48 -4.61 10.79
C PRO A 80 -24.60 -6.12 10.93
N GLU A 81 -23.54 -6.88 10.69
CA GLU A 81 -23.63 -8.32 10.44
C GLU A 81 -23.89 -9.17 11.68
N LEU A 82 -24.62 -10.27 11.51
CA LEU A 82 -24.65 -11.39 12.44
C LEU A 82 -23.29 -12.10 12.40
N ASP A 83 -22.65 -12.23 13.56
CA ASP A 83 -21.28 -12.73 13.87
C ASP A 83 -20.89 -14.11 13.27
N LYS A 84 -20.94 -14.27 11.95
CA LYS A 84 -20.44 -15.44 11.20
C LYS A 84 -19.34 -15.03 10.23
N THR A 85 -19.46 -13.87 9.59
CA THR A 85 -18.44 -13.35 8.67
C THR A 85 -17.20 -12.83 9.40
N ALA A 86 -17.34 -12.32 10.63
CA ALA A 86 -16.21 -11.85 11.44
C ALA A 86 -15.20 -12.98 11.76
N SER A 87 -15.70 -14.21 11.99
CA SER A 87 -14.84 -15.39 12.16
C SER A 87 -14.07 -15.74 10.89
N VAL A 88 -14.74 -15.73 9.73
CA VAL A 88 -14.10 -15.99 8.43
C VAL A 88 -13.10 -14.89 8.08
N ALA A 89 -13.45 -13.62 8.31
CA ALA A 89 -12.55 -12.49 8.13
C ALA A 89 -11.32 -12.61 9.03
N GLY A 90 -11.47 -12.98 10.30
CA GLY A 90 -10.35 -13.21 11.23
C GLY A 90 -9.41 -14.32 10.75
N ILE A 91 -9.96 -15.44 10.27
CA ILE A 91 -9.17 -16.54 9.69
C ILE A 91 -8.40 -16.05 8.45
N LEU A 92 -9.08 -15.33 7.55
CA LEU A 92 -8.46 -14.79 6.33
C LEU A 92 -7.37 -13.77 6.66
N PHE A 93 -7.63 -12.82 7.57
CA PHE A 93 -6.65 -11.81 7.99
C PHE A 93 -5.40 -12.44 8.63
N ASN A 94 -5.59 -13.41 9.51
CA ASN A 94 -4.47 -14.08 10.16
C ASN A 94 -3.65 -14.90 9.14
N SER A 95 -4.32 -15.68 8.28
CA SER A 95 -3.64 -16.47 7.25
C SER A 95 -2.89 -15.60 6.24
N LEU A 96 -3.47 -14.44 5.86
CA LEU A 96 -2.81 -13.48 5.00
C LEU A 96 -1.61 -12.83 5.70
N GLY A 97 -1.75 -12.52 7.00
CA GLY A 97 -0.67 -11.96 7.81
C GLY A 97 0.53 -12.90 7.91
N GLU A 98 0.29 -14.19 8.17
CA GLU A 98 1.33 -15.23 8.21
C GLU A 98 2.03 -15.35 6.85
N MET A 99 1.25 -15.47 5.77
CA MET A 99 1.79 -15.59 4.41
C MET A 99 2.63 -14.37 4.01
N MET A 100 2.16 -13.16 4.30
CA MET A 100 2.92 -11.93 4.02
C MET A 100 4.21 -11.84 4.83
N SER A 101 4.20 -12.27 6.09
CA SER A 101 5.40 -12.29 6.92
C SER A 101 6.47 -13.21 6.33
N GLU A 102 6.09 -14.44 5.94
CA GLU A 102 7.00 -15.40 5.31
C GLU A 102 7.57 -14.88 3.98
N TYR A 103 6.71 -14.35 3.10
CA TYR A 103 7.17 -13.81 1.82
C TYR A 103 8.08 -12.60 1.98
N THR A 104 7.78 -11.70 2.93
CA THR A 104 8.61 -10.50 3.17
C THR A 104 9.99 -10.91 3.66
N GLN A 105 10.08 -11.89 4.56
CA GLN A 105 11.35 -12.39 5.05
C GLN A 105 12.14 -13.09 3.95
N ALA A 106 11.49 -13.93 3.15
CA ALA A 106 12.14 -14.61 2.02
C ALA A 106 12.67 -13.59 0.99
N MET A 107 11.86 -12.58 0.65
CA MET A 107 12.24 -11.55 -0.31
C MET A 107 13.40 -10.69 0.20
N ALA A 108 13.38 -10.28 1.47
CA ALA A 108 14.48 -9.53 2.09
C ALA A 108 15.80 -10.31 2.06
N PHE A 109 15.74 -11.63 2.33
CA PHE A 109 16.90 -12.51 2.26
C PHE A 109 17.44 -12.63 0.83
N GLN A 110 16.57 -12.90 -0.15
CA GLN A 110 16.97 -13.03 -1.56
C GLN A 110 17.57 -11.73 -2.11
N LEU A 111 16.98 -10.58 -1.78
CA LEU A 111 17.51 -9.28 -2.19
C LEU A 111 18.89 -9.02 -1.57
N SER A 112 19.05 -9.34 -0.29
CA SER A 112 20.33 -9.20 0.42
C SER A 112 21.42 -10.10 -0.17
N MET A 113 21.07 -11.35 -0.52
CA MET A 113 21.98 -12.27 -1.20
C MET A 113 22.38 -11.77 -2.59
N ALA A 114 21.42 -11.30 -3.39
CA ALA A 114 21.69 -10.75 -4.72
C ALA A 114 22.61 -9.52 -4.64
N ALA A 115 22.36 -8.62 -3.68
CA ALA A 115 23.21 -7.46 -3.43
C ALA A 115 24.63 -7.86 -3.01
N ALA A 116 24.77 -8.83 -2.09
CA ALA A 116 26.07 -9.32 -1.64
C ALA A 116 26.88 -9.97 -2.77
N GLN A 117 26.23 -10.79 -3.61
CA GLN A 117 26.84 -11.38 -4.80
C GLN A 117 27.29 -10.31 -5.81
N HIS A 118 26.45 -9.30 -6.04
CA HIS A 118 26.80 -8.20 -6.93
C HIS A 118 27.99 -7.40 -6.39
N ILE A 119 28.02 -7.11 -5.08
CA ILE A 119 29.16 -6.44 -4.42
C ILE A 119 30.44 -7.27 -4.57
N ALA A 120 30.37 -8.59 -4.36
CA ALA A 120 31.51 -9.49 -4.50
C ALA A 120 32.00 -9.64 -5.95
N SER A 121 31.11 -9.43 -6.94
CA SER A 121 31.45 -9.49 -8.36
C SER A 121 32.20 -8.25 -8.88
N PHE A 122 32.24 -7.17 -8.09
CA PHE A 122 33.02 -6.00 -8.48
C PHE A 122 34.51 -6.37 -8.53
N PRO A 123 35.22 -6.03 -9.62
CA PRO A 123 36.66 -6.22 -9.68
C PRO A 123 37.30 -5.51 -8.48
N LYS A 124 38.31 -6.16 -7.88
CA LYS A 124 39.13 -5.53 -6.84
C LYS A 124 39.52 -4.15 -7.35
N ALA A 125 39.28 -3.13 -6.54
CA ALA A 125 39.51 -1.76 -6.99
C ALA A 125 40.98 -1.65 -7.42
N LEU A 126 41.21 -1.39 -8.71
CA LEU A 126 42.54 -1.23 -9.31
C LEU A 126 43.41 -0.23 -8.52
N THR A 127 42.80 0.68 -7.76
CA THR A 127 43.47 1.61 -6.86
C THR A 127 44.12 0.93 -5.65
N VAL A 128 43.52 -0.12 -5.09
CA VAL A 128 44.09 -0.93 -4.00
C VAL A 128 45.27 -1.75 -4.52
N GLU A 129 45.11 -2.37 -5.69
CA GLU A 129 46.20 -3.12 -6.34
C GLU A 129 47.38 -2.19 -6.71
N LEU A 130 47.09 -0.99 -7.24
CA LEU A 130 48.11 0.02 -7.53
C LEU A 130 48.86 0.46 -6.27
N LEU A 131 48.15 0.65 -5.15
CA LEU A 131 48.77 1.02 -3.88
C LEU A 131 49.66 -0.10 -3.34
N GLU A 132 49.23 -1.35 -3.40
CA GLU A 132 50.02 -2.53 -2.99
C GLU A 132 51.26 -2.70 -3.86
N ALA A 133 51.11 -2.61 -5.19
CA ALA A 133 52.21 -2.68 -6.14
C ALA A 133 53.21 -1.53 -5.92
N SER A 134 52.73 -0.31 -5.67
CA SER A 134 53.57 0.85 -5.37
C SER A 134 54.37 0.64 -4.08
N LYS A 135 53.75 0.11 -3.02
CA LYS A 135 54.44 -0.23 -1.76
C LYS A 135 55.54 -1.27 -1.95
N GLY A 136 55.24 -2.34 -2.70
CA GLY A 136 56.21 -3.38 -3.02
C GLY A 136 57.42 -2.84 -3.80
N LEU A 137 57.16 -1.94 -4.76
CA LEU A 137 58.20 -1.25 -5.52
C LEU A 137 59.10 -0.39 -4.61
N ILE A 138 58.52 0.33 -3.64
CA ILE A 138 59.29 1.14 -2.67
C ILE A 138 60.21 0.24 -1.86
N GLN A 139 59.70 -0.87 -1.33
CA GLN A 139 60.51 -1.82 -0.55
C GLN A 139 61.66 -2.40 -1.37
N ALA A 140 61.42 -2.75 -2.63
CA ALA A 140 62.46 -3.23 -3.54
C ALA A 140 63.54 -2.16 -3.80
N CYS A 141 63.15 -0.90 -4.04
CA CYS A 141 64.09 0.20 -4.25
C CYS A 141 64.93 0.52 -3.00
N LEU A 142 64.34 0.47 -1.81
CA LEU A 142 65.06 0.68 -0.54
C LEU A 142 66.12 -0.39 -0.25
N SER A 143 66.04 -1.55 -0.91
CA SER A 143 67.02 -2.63 -0.79
C SER A 143 68.19 -2.56 -1.79
N GLN A 144 68.21 -1.58 -2.70
CA GLN A 144 69.24 -1.39 -3.73
C GLN A 144 70.18 -0.19 -3.45
N ASP A 145 71.24 -0.07 -4.27
CA ASP A 145 72.28 0.96 -4.19
C ASP A 145 71.77 2.40 -4.09
N GLN A 146 72.53 3.22 -3.35
CA GLN A 146 72.18 4.60 -2.98
C GLN A 146 71.94 5.54 -4.18
N SER A 147 72.62 5.27 -5.30
CA SER A 147 72.45 5.98 -6.59
C SER A 147 71.04 5.81 -7.20
N ILE A 148 70.44 4.63 -7.04
CA ILE A 148 69.09 4.33 -7.57
C ILE A 148 68.04 4.92 -6.64
N GLN A 149 68.28 4.90 -5.33
CA GLN A 149 67.41 5.53 -4.35
C GLN A 149 67.26 7.04 -4.59
N GLU A 150 68.35 7.78 -4.79
CA GLU A 150 68.27 9.24 -4.98
C GLU A 150 67.47 9.66 -6.24
N LYS A 151 67.44 8.82 -7.28
CA LYS A 151 66.71 9.11 -8.53
C LYS A 151 65.27 8.63 -8.53
N VAL A 152 65.00 7.44 -7.98
CA VAL A 152 63.70 6.75 -8.13
C VAL A 152 62.76 7.04 -6.95
N LEU A 153 63.30 7.22 -5.74
CA LEU A 153 62.51 7.43 -4.53
C LEU A 153 61.61 8.70 -4.58
N PRO A 154 62.04 9.85 -5.15
CA PRO A 154 61.20 11.05 -5.25
C PRO A 154 59.98 10.86 -6.18
N GLU A 155 60.19 10.19 -7.32
CA GLU A 155 59.12 9.87 -8.29
C GLU A 155 58.12 8.89 -7.68
N LEU A 156 58.61 7.91 -6.91
CA LEU A 156 57.77 6.96 -6.16
C LEU A 156 56.92 7.64 -5.09
N HIS A 157 57.51 8.57 -4.32
CA HIS A 157 56.78 9.35 -3.33
C HIS A 157 55.69 10.21 -3.99
N THR A 158 55.97 10.77 -5.16
CA THR A 158 54.99 11.51 -5.96
C THR A 158 53.86 10.60 -6.42
N LEU A 159 54.15 9.41 -6.92
CA LEU A 159 53.16 8.41 -7.30
C LEU A 159 52.27 8.02 -6.11
N MET A 160 52.86 7.70 -4.95
CA MET A 160 52.10 7.37 -3.73
C MET A 160 51.18 8.51 -3.28
N ARG A 161 51.65 9.75 -3.36
CA ARG A 161 50.84 10.94 -3.04
C ARG A 161 49.62 11.03 -3.96
N ILE A 162 49.82 10.86 -5.27
CA ILE A 162 48.74 10.89 -6.28
C ILE A 162 47.74 9.76 -6.02
N VAL A 163 48.20 8.54 -5.76
CA VAL A 163 47.32 7.40 -5.44
C VAL A 163 46.48 7.68 -4.19
N ARG A 164 47.09 8.25 -3.14
CA ARG A 164 46.38 8.60 -1.91
C ARG A 164 45.35 9.71 -2.12
N GLU A 165 45.64 10.68 -2.98
CA GLU A 165 44.72 11.76 -3.35
C GLU A 165 43.53 11.23 -4.17
N CYS A 166 43.79 10.29 -5.11
CA CYS A 166 42.74 9.59 -5.83
C CYS A 166 41.80 8.80 -4.89
N GLU A 167 42.35 8.08 -3.92
CA GLU A 167 41.57 7.36 -2.89
C GLU A 167 40.68 8.32 -2.08
N GLN A 168 41.22 9.45 -1.63
CA GLN A 168 40.47 10.47 -0.91
C GLN A 168 39.33 11.06 -1.74
N ASN A 169 39.59 11.38 -3.01
CA ASN A 169 38.56 11.92 -3.90
C ASN A 169 37.45 10.91 -4.17
N ARG A 170 37.80 9.63 -4.32
CA ARG A 170 36.82 8.56 -4.51
C ARG A 170 35.97 8.33 -3.26
N ALA A 171 36.57 8.36 -2.07
CA ALA A 171 35.84 8.29 -0.80
C ALA A 171 34.82 9.44 -0.65
N LYS A 172 35.19 10.66 -1.07
CA LYS A 172 34.26 11.81 -1.10
C LYS A 172 33.10 11.57 -2.07
N GLN A 173 33.38 11.05 -3.27
CA GLN A 173 32.32 10.72 -4.24
C GLN A 173 31.35 9.67 -3.70
N ILE A 174 31.84 8.61 -3.07
CA ILE A 174 31.00 7.58 -2.45
C ILE A 174 30.11 8.19 -1.36
N ARG A 175 30.69 9.01 -0.48
CA ARG A 175 29.92 9.69 0.58
C ARG A 175 28.85 10.63 0.02
N ASN A 176 29.15 11.36 -1.05
CA ASN A 176 28.16 12.21 -1.70
C ASN A 176 27.02 11.38 -2.31
N LEU A 177 27.32 10.20 -2.85
CA LEU A 177 26.34 9.29 -3.41
C LEU A 177 25.46 8.68 -2.31
N GLU A 178 26.05 8.29 -1.17
CA GLU A 178 25.33 7.86 0.03
C GLU A 178 24.36 8.96 0.53
N MET A 179 24.84 10.19 0.68
CA MET A 179 24.00 11.33 1.06
C MET A 179 22.86 11.59 0.06
N ALA A 180 23.10 11.41 -1.24
CA ALA A 180 22.07 11.57 -2.26
C ALA A 180 21.03 10.45 -2.21
N ILE A 181 21.44 9.22 -1.90
CA ILE A 181 20.51 8.09 -1.68
C ILE A 181 19.68 8.35 -0.43
N ASP A 182 20.29 8.74 0.68
CA ASP A 182 19.58 9.09 1.92
C ASP A 182 18.58 10.23 1.71
N ASP A 183 18.96 11.27 0.95
CA ASP A 183 18.03 12.34 0.58
C ASP A 183 16.84 11.81 -0.23
N VAL A 184 17.06 10.88 -1.16
CA VAL A 184 15.96 10.23 -1.90
C VAL A 184 15.06 9.41 -0.97
N PHE A 185 15.62 8.69 0.00
CA PHE A 185 14.85 7.90 0.97
C PHE A 185 14.09 8.75 1.99
N GLN A 186 14.64 9.89 2.40
CA GLN A 186 14.02 10.80 3.37
C GLN A 186 13.05 11.80 2.73
N ARG A 187 12.95 11.86 1.39
CA ARG A 187 11.90 12.62 0.72
C ARG A 187 10.54 12.07 1.14
N GLU A 188 9.79 12.87 1.88
CA GLU A 188 8.40 12.55 2.21
C GLU A 188 7.58 12.44 0.91
N GLU A 189 7.22 11.21 0.53
CA GLU A 189 6.36 10.94 -0.64
C GLU A 189 5.05 11.74 -0.61
N ASN A 190 4.54 12.06 0.59
CA ASN A 190 3.34 12.85 0.79
C ASN A 190 3.46 14.28 0.23
N ASP A 191 4.64 14.90 0.34
CA ASP A 191 4.90 16.26 -0.17
C ASP A 191 4.99 16.28 -1.70
N LEU A 192 5.55 15.23 -2.30
CA LEU A 192 5.58 15.04 -3.75
C LEU A 192 4.19 14.73 -4.31
N GLN A 193 3.42 13.87 -3.64
CA GLN A 193 2.04 13.60 -4.02
C GLN A 193 1.19 14.86 -3.91
N GLN A 194 1.31 15.64 -2.83
CA GLN A 194 0.60 16.92 -2.70
C GLN A 194 1.04 17.93 -3.77
N LYS A 195 2.35 18.10 -4.03
CA LYS A 195 2.83 19.00 -5.08
C LYS A 195 2.39 18.56 -6.47
N ALA A 196 2.47 17.27 -6.79
CA ALA A 196 1.99 16.73 -8.05
C ALA A 196 0.46 16.90 -8.20
N LEU A 197 -0.31 16.73 -7.12
CA LEU A 197 -1.75 16.97 -7.10
C LEU A 197 -2.07 18.46 -7.27
N ILE A 198 -1.32 19.34 -6.61
CA ILE A 198 -1.43 20.81 -6.73
C ILE A 198 -1.11 21.23 -8.17
N ASP A 199 -0.05 20.70 -8.78
CA ASP A 199 0.31 20.97 -10.18
C ASP A 199 -0.77 20.46 -11.15
N LEU A 200 -1.37 19.29 -10.89
CA LEU A 200 -2.52 18.77 -11.64
C LEU A 200 -3.76 19.67 -11.51
N ILE A 201 -4.00 20.22 -10.32
CA ILE A 201 -5.12 21.13 -10.05
C ILE A 201 -4.88 22.51 -10.70
N GLN A 202 -3.65 23.01 -10.68
CA GLN A 202 -3.26 24.29 -11.24
C GLN A 202 -3.18 24.25 -12.78
N ASN A 203 -2.74 23.14 -13.36
CA ASN A 203 -2.73 22.90 -14.80
C ASN A 203 -4.08 22.42 -15.36
N LYS A 204 -5.21 22.83 -14.76
CA LYS A 204 -6.58 22.68 -15.28
C LYS A 204 -6.86 23.44 -16.60
N LYS A 205 -5.85 23.62 -17.46
CA LYS A 205 -6.03 24.02 -18.86
C LYS A 205 -5.63 22.88 -19.79
N ARG A 206 -6.67 22.19 -20.27
CA ARG A 206 -6.75 21.43 -21.53
C ARG A 206 -5.80 20.23 -21.65
N PHE A 207 -6.22 19.11 -21.08
CA PHE A 207 -6.37 17.96 -21.96
C PHE A 207 -7.69 18.17 -22.72
N SER A 208 -7.61 18.51 -24.00
CA SER A 208 -8.75 18.27 -24.89
C SER A 208 -9.16 16.83 -24.66
N LYS A 209 -10.46 16.57 -24.47
CA LYS A 209 -11.01 15.21 -24.54
C LYS A 209 -10.22 14.47 -25.60
N ALA A 210 -9.52 13.40 -25.22
CA ALA A 210 -8.99 12.48 -26.19
C ALA A 210 -10.24 12.00 -26.92
N SER A 211 -10.50 12.58 -28.09
CA SER A 211 -11.39 12.02 -29.07
C SER A 211 -10.72 10.72 -29.46
N LEU A 212 -11.03 9.66 -28.71
CA LEU A 212 -10.99 8.31 -29.25
C LEU A 212 -11.83 8.40 -30.51
N GLN A 213 -11.17 8.55 -31.65
CA GLN A 213 -11.79 8.39 -32.95
C GLN A 213 -12.45 7.02 -32.91
N GLN A 214 -13.77 6.99 -33.09
CA GLN A 214 -14.59 5.78 -33.13
C GLN A 214 -14.10 4.72 -34.13
N GLN A 215 -13.13 5.06 -34.98
CA GLN A 215 -12.46 4.15 -35.92
C GLN A 215 -11.62 3.04 -35.24
N ALA A 216 -11.12 3.22 -34.01
CA ALA A 216 -10.32 2.19 -33.34
C ALA A 216 -11.14 1.05 -32.71
N LEU A 217 -12.45 1.22 -32.53
CA LEU A 217 -13.34 0.18 -31.98
C LEU A 217 -13.76 -0.86 -33.04
N ASP A 218 -13.70 -0.51 -34.32
CA ASP A 218 -14.02 -1.44 -35.41
C ASP A 218 -12.80 -2.28 -35.84
N GLU A 219 -11.57 -1.80 -35.66
CA GLU A 219 -10.35 -2.60 -35.91
C GLU A 219 -10.11 -3.66 -34.81
N VAL A 220 -10.44 -3.37 -33.55
CA VAL A 220 -10.26 -4.34 -32.44
C VAL A 220 -11.25 -5.51 -32.55
N LYS A 221 -12.42 -5.32 -33.18
CA LYS A 221 -13.37 -6.42 -33.45
C LYS A 221 -12.92 -7.38 -34.55
N GLN A 222 -11.92 -7.03 -35.37
CA GLN A 222 -11.38 -7.94 -36.39
C GLN A 222 -10.25 -8.85 -35.86
N ILE A 223 -9.69 -8.56 -34.69
CA ILE A 223 -8.72 -9.44 -34.03
C ILE A 223 -9.52 -10.34 -33.09
N GLY A 224 -10.02 -11.46 -33.61
CA GLY A 224 -10.92 -12.40 -32.93
C GLY A 224 -10.38 -13.00 -31.63
N LEU A 225 -10.35 -12.22 -30.56
CA LEU A 225 -9.96 -12.61 -29.20
C LEU A 225 -11.16 -12.86 -28.27
N PHE A 226 -12.37 -12.81 -28.80
CA PHE A 226 -13.57 -13.30 -28.13
C PHE A 226 -14.40 -14.11 -29.13
N ALA A 227 -14.13 -15.41 -29.19
CA ALA A 227 -15.08 -16.38 -29.68
C ALA A 227 -15.73 -17.04 -28.45
N GLU A 228 -17.02 -16.75 -28.30
CA GLU A 228 -18.07 -17.32 -27.41
C GLU A 228 -17.82 -17.36 -25.89
#